data_AF-A0A0A2LH54-F1
#
_entry.id   AF-A0A0A2LH54-F1
#
_cell.length_a   1.000
_cell.length_b   1.000
_cell.length_c   1.000
_cell.angle_alpha   90.00
_cell.angle_beta   90.00
_cell.angle_gamma   90.00
#
_symmetry.space_group_name_H-M   'P 1'
#
loop_
_entity.id
_entity.type
_entity.pdbx_description
1 polymer ?
#
loop_
_entity_poly.entity_id
_entity_poly.type
_entity_poly.pdbx_seq_one_letter_code
_entity_poly.pdbx_strand_id
1 'polypeptide(L)'
;MDSTASPPCPFCNIGSSYPPILFNDPESNSTSTTPDSGPLSHIILSTEHVLAFLDIMPLTRGHVLVAPRNHYKLLGDMGVQAGQEVRS
;
A
#
# COMPACT_ATOMS: atom_id res chain seq x y z
N MET A 1 29.86 -16.58 0.39
CA MET A 1 29.36 -15.19 0.32
C MET A 1 28.13 -15.20 -0.56
N ASP A 2 26.93 -15.08 0.02
CA ASP A 2 25.69 -14.94 -0.74
C ASP A 2 25.01 -13.66 -0.25
N SER A 3 25.01 -12.61 -1.08
CA SER A 3 24.52 -11.27 -0.72
C SER A 3 23.97 -10.53 -1.95
N THR A 4 23.19 -11.24 -2.76
CA THR A 4 22.50 -10.68 -3.95
C THR A 4 20.98 -10.60 -3.76
N ALA A 5 20.45 -10.84 -2.56
CA ALA A 5 19.05 -10.58 -2.26
C ALA A 5 18.86 -9.07 -2.03
N SER A 6 18.16 -8.39 -2.95
CA SER A 6 17.69 -7.03 -2.70
C SER A 6 16.81 -7.02 -1.45
N PRO A 7 16.91 -6.02 -0.56
CA PRO A 7 16.04 -5.96 0.61
C PRO A 7 14.57 -5.95 0.16
N PRO A 8 13.66 -6.59 0.92
CA PRO A 8 12.25 -6.67 0.55
C PRO A 8 11.65 -5.26 0.41
N CYS A 9 10.86 -5.04 -0.63
CA CYS A 9 10.28 -3.72 -0.91
C CYS A 9 9.26 -3.34 0.18
N PRO A 10 9.43 -2.19 0.87
CA PRO A 10 8.56 -1.80 1.96
C PRO A 10 7.11 -1.57 1.51
N PHE A 11 6.89 -1.03 0.31
CA PHE A 11 5.55 -0.85 -0.26
C PHE A 11 4.85 -2.19 -0.52
N CYS A 12 5.59 -3.21 -0.97
CA CYS A 12 5.04 -4.55 -1.16
C CYS A 12 4.65 -5.19 0.18
N ASN A 13 5.47 -5.01 1.22
CA ASN A 13 5.16 -5.51 2.55
C ASN A 13 3.87 -4.87 3.09
N ILE A 14 3.74 -3.55 2.95
CA ILE A 14 2.50 -2.84 3.31
C ILE A 14 1.32 -3.40 2.50
N GLY A 15 1.42 -3.43 1.16
CA GLY A 15 0.34 -3.94 0.30
C GLY A 15 -0.08 -5.39 0.61
N SER A 16 0.84 -6.22 1.09
CA SER A 16 0.56 -7.61 1.46
C SER A 16 -0.08 -7.74 2.85
N SER A 17 0.24 -6.83 3.78
CA SER A 17 -0.35 -6.81 5.13
C SER A 17 -1.77 -6.24 5.17
N TYR A 18 -2.13 -5.41 4.19
CA TYR A 18 -3.44 -4.76 4.12
C TYR A 18 -4.18 -5.17 2.85
N PRO A 19 -5.10 -6.16 2.90
CA PRO A 19 -5.89 -6.59 1.74
C PRO A 19 -6.90 -5.51 1.30
N PRO A 20 -7.42 -5.57 0.07
CA PRO A 20 -8.47 -4.67 -0.42
C PRO A 20 -9.69 -4.66 0.50
N ILE A 21 -10.21 -3.47 0.82
CA ILE A 21 -11.46 -3.32 1.57
C ILE A 21 -12.61 -3.47 0.57
N LEU A 22 -13.48 -4.44 0.79
CA LEU A 22 -14.68 -4.61 -0.03
C LEU A 22 -15.72 -3.56 0.38
N PHE A 23 -16.16 -2.75 -0.58
CA PHE A 23 -17.11 -1.63 -0.38
C PHE A 23 -18.45 -1.99 0.29
N ASN A 24 -18.78 -3.28 0.40
CA ASN A 24 -20.05 -3.77 0.92
C ASN A 24 -19.98 -4.41 2.30
N ASP A 25 -18.82 -4.36 2.97
CA ASP A 25 -18.67 -4.95 4.28
C ASP A 25 -18.55 -3.86 5.37
N PRO A 26 -19.62 -3.58 6.13
CA PRO A 26 -19.62 -2.54 7.15
C PRO A 26 -18.65 -2.81 8.31
N GLU A 27 -18.15 -4.05 8.47
CA GLU A 27 -17.15 -4.42 9.47
C GLU A 27 -15.71 -4.36 8.94
N SER A 28 -15.49 -4.22 7.64
CA SER A 28 -14.14 -4.21 7.04
C SER A 28 -13.35 -2.92 7.28
N ASN A 29 -13.92 -1.92 7.95
CA ASN A 29 -13.25 -0.66 8.26
C ASN A 29 -12.23 -0.77 9.41
N SER A 30 -11.99 -1.97 9.95
CA SER A 30 -11.15 -2.15 11.15
C SER A 30 -10.51 -3.53 11.24
N THR A 31 -9.76 -3.95 10.22
CA THR A 31 -8.91 -5.15 10.37
C THR A 31 -7.49 -4.85 9.95
N SER A 32 -6.77 -4.23 10.88
CA SER A 32 -5.33 -4.42 11.03
C SER A 32 -5.09 -5.90 11.30
N THR A 33 -4.86 -6.69 10.26
CA THR A 33 -4.28 -8.04 10.42
C THR A 33 -2.89 -7.82 11.00
N THR A 34 -2.76 -7.85 12.33
CA THR A 34 -1.46 -7.71 13.00
C THR A 34 -0.65 -8.97 12.71
N PRO A 35 0.48 -8.91 11.97
CA PRO A 35 1.59 -9.75 12.38
C PRO A 35 2.05 -9.26 13.76
N ASP A 36 2.73 -10.11 14.51
CA ASP A 36 3.15 -10.01 15.93
C ASP A 36 4.03 -8.77 16.29
N SER A 37 4.02 -7.70 15.48
CA SER A 37 4.89 -6.53 15.53
C SER A 37 4.20 -5.26 14.99
N GLY A 38 3.01 -4.90 15.51
CA GLY A 38 2.38 -3.60 15.26
C GLY A 38 2.01 -3.25 13.80
N PRO A 39 1.28 -2.15 13.57
CA PRO A 39 0.90 -1.75 12.22
C PRO A 39 2.11 -1.17 11.46
N LEU A 40 2.39 -1.72 10.27
CA LEU A 40 3.46 -1.27 9.38
C LEU A 40 3.22 0.13 8.81
N SER A 41 1.95 0.56 8.70
CA SER A 41 1.57 1.89 8.23
C SER A 41 0.13 2.24 8.66
N HIS A 42 -0.25 3.52 8.54
CA HIS A 42 -1.63 3.95 8.77
C HIS A 42 -2.39 4.05 7.45
N ILE A 43 -3.22 3.05 7.16
CA ILE A 43 -4.00 2.94 5.92
C ILE A 43 -5.21 3.89 5.95
N ILE A 44 -5.41 4.62 4.85
CA ILE A 44 -6.55 5.51 4.61
C ILE A 44 -7.49 4.91 3.56
N LEU A 45 -6.93 4.28 2.53
CA LEU A 45 -7.67 3.65 1.45
C LEU A 45 -6.99 2.33 1.05
N SER A 46 -7.79 1.32 0.73
CA SER A 46 -7.29 0.03 0.29
C SER A 46 -8.24 -0.53 -0.77
N THR A 47 -7.91 -0.33 -2.05
CA THR A 47 -8.69 -0.84 -3.20
C THR A 47 -8.03 -2.09 -3.77
N GLU A 48 -8.55 -2.62 -4.87
CA GLU A 48 -7.99 -3.77 -5.56
C GLU A 48 -6.63 -3.48 -6.21
N HIS A 49 -6.41 -2.27 -6.74
CA HIS A 49 -5.17 -1.95 -7.46
C HIS A 49 -4.25 -0.98 -6.72
N VAL A 50 -4.79 -0.20 -5.77
CA VAL A 50 -4.08 0.90 -5.10
C VAL A 50 -4.27 0.83 -3.58
N LEU A 51 -3.29 1.37 -2.85
CA LEU A 51 -3.40 1.67 -1.43
C LEU A 51 -2.98 3.11 -1.15
N ALA A 52 -3.62 3.74 -0.18
CA ALA A 52 -3.23 5.05 0.33
C ALA A 52 -2.95 4.97 1.83
N PHE A 53 -1.84 5.57 2.27
CA PHE A 53 -1.39 5.52 3.66
C PHE A 53 -0.55 6.74 4.04
N LEU A 54 -0.44 7.02 5.34
CA LEU A 54 0.35 8.15 5.82
C LEU A 54 1.85 7.91 5.64
N ASP A 55 2.55 8.95 5.20
CA ASP A 55 4.00 8.98 5.16
C ASP A 55 4.60 9.01 6.57
N ILE A 56 5.65 8.22 6.80
CA ILE A 56 6.41 8.21 8.06
C ILE A 56 7.37 9.40 8.17
N MET A 57 7.78 10.00 7.04
CA MET A 57 8.61 11.20 6.97
C MET A 57 7.89 12.34 6.24
N PRO A 58 6.75 12.82 6.78
CA PRO A 58 5.93 13.80 6.08
C PRO A 58 6.62 15.17 6.02
N LEU A 59 6.63 15.80 4.83
CA LEU A 59 7.05 17.20 4.67
C LEU A 59 6.02 18.19 5.25
N THR A 60 4.75 17.78 5.31
CA THR A 60 3.64 18.54 5.91
C THR A 60 2.68 17.59 6.62
N ARG A 61 1.95 18.08 7.63
CA ARG A 61 1.02 17.24 8.41
C ARG A 61 -0.05 16.64 7.49
N GLY A 62 -0.22 15.32 7.57
CA GLY A 62 -1.22 14.60 6.80
C GLY A 62 -0.78 14.23 5.37
N HIS A 63 0.53 14.25 5.09
CA HIS A 63 1.07 13.76 3.81
C HIS A 63 0.68 12.28 3.61
N VAL A 64 -0.02 11.99 2.51
CA VAL A 64 -0.49 10.66 2.13
C VAL A 64 0.28 10.20 0.91
N LEU A 65 0.77 8.97 0.94
CA LEU A 65 1.31 8.28 -0.22
C LEU A 65 0.23 7.40 -0.83
N VAL A 66 0.03 7.51 -2.14
CA VAL A 66 -0.83 6.63 -2.94
C VAL A 66 0.08 5.77 -3.80
N ALA A 67 -0.01 4.45 -3.62
CA ALA A 67 0.88 3.49 -4.28
C ALA A 67 0.09 2.35 -4.94
N PRO A 68 0.51 1.86 -6.11
CA PRO A 68 -0.03 0.62 -6.67
C PRO A 68 0.35 -0.58 -5.78
N ARG A 69 -0.54 -1.57 -5.73
CA ARG A 69 -0.26 -2.84 -5.02
C ARG A 69 0.78 -3.70 -5.72
N ASN A 70 0.75 -3.68 -7.06
CA ASN A 70 1.76 -4.35 -7.86
C ASN A 70 3.04 -3.50 -7.89
N HIS A 71 4.18 -4.16 -7.75
CA HIS A 71 5.47 -3.50 -7.80
C HIS A 71 5.84 -3.14 -9.25
N TYR A 72 6.03 -1.85 -9.50
CA TYR A 72 6.50 -1.34 -10.78
C TYR A 72 7.72 -0.45 -10.56
N LYS A 73 8.76 -0.62 -11.40
CA LYS A 73 9.96 0.23 -11.34
C LYS A 73 9.75 1.55 -12.05
N LEU A 74 8.98 1.55 -13.13
CA LEU A 74 8.69 2.72 -13.94
C LEU A 74 7.19 2.93 -14.05
N LEU A 75 6.78 4.20 -14.19
CA LEU A 75 5.37 4.55 -14.39
C LEU A 75 4.80 3.93 -15.68
N GLY A 76 5.63 3.80 -16.72
CA GLY A 76 5.24 3.17 -17.99
C GLY A 76 4.95 1.66 -17.89
N ASP A 77 5.40 1.02 -16.81
CA ASP A 77 5.12 -0.40 -16.56
C ASP A 77 3.77 -0.61 -15.85
N MET A 78 3.14 0.47 -15.36
CA MET A 78 1.85 0.42 -14.68
C MET A 78 0.72 0.22 -15.71
N GLY A 79 -0.14 -0.77 -15.47
CA GLY A 79 -1.33 -0.99 -16.28
C GLY A 79 -2.39 0.09 -16.10
N VAL A 80 -3.33 0.17 -17.05
CA VAL A 80 -4.39 1.21 -17.12
C VAL A 80 -5.25 1.25 -15.84
N GLN A 81 -5.55 0.10 -15.23
CA GLN A 81 -6.42 0.01 -14.06
C GLN A 81 -5.84 0.74 -12.83
N ALA A 82 -4.57 0.45 -12.49
CA ALA A 82 -3.88 1.15 -11.40
C ALA A 82 -3.73 2.65 -11.71
N GLY A 83 -3.45 3.00 -12.97
CA GLY A 83 -3.36 4.41 -13.39
C GLY A 83 -4.68 5.17 -13.30
N GLN A 84 -5.82 4.52 -13.53
CA GLN A 84 -7.14 5.12 -13.36
C GLN A 84 -7.44 5.40 -11.88
N GLU A 85 -7.19 4.44 -10.98
CA GLU A 85 -7.46 4.61 -9.56
C GLU A 85 -6.61 5.71 -8.92
N VAL A 86 -5.33 5.84 -9.31
CA VAL A 86 -4.44 6.92 -8.82
C VAL A 86 -4.91 8.32 -9.25
N ARG A 87 -5.65 8.43 -10.36
CA ARG A 87 -6.12 9.71 -10.92
C ARG A 87 -7.39 10.25 -10.24
N SER A 88 -8.03 9.47 -9.37
CA SER A 88 -9.36 9.74 -8.81
C SER A 88 -9.43 10.98 -7.92
#